data_AF-A0A1B6LQ97-F1
#
_entry.id   AF-A0A1B6LQ97-F1
#
_cell.length_a   1.000
_cell.length_b   1.000
_cell.length_c   1.000
_cell.angle_alpha   90.00
_cell.angle_beta   90.00
_cell.angle_gamma   90.00
#
_symmetry.space_group_name_H-M   'P 1'
#
loop_
_entity.id
_entity.type
_entity.pdbx_description
1 polymer ?
#
loop_
_entity_poly.entity_id
_entity_poly.type
_entity_poly.pdbx_seq_one_letter_code
_entity_poly.pdbx_strand_id
1 'polypeptide(L)'
;MSFGSLVRTSTLPKPIIKMFMNVFSKIPQVVILKYEEDLPQVPENVITRKWLSQRDLIEHENVVAVIAHGGLSSTIEVVNFGKPMIGIPFFTDQFRNVKLVEEKGAG
;
A
#
# COMPACT_ATOMS: atom_id res chain seq x y z
N MET A 1 -2.22 -1.75 1.76
CA MET A 1 -1.80 -1.14 0.48
C MET A 1 -2.66 0.08 0.18
N SER A 2 -2.04 1.22 -0.11
CA SER A 2 -2.71 2.48 -0.49
C SER A 2 -1.76 3.35 -1.31
N PHE A 3 -2.24 3.96 -2.39
CA PHE A 3 -1.45 4.90 -3.22
C PHE A 3 -1.83 6.37 -2.99
N GLY A 4 -2.31 6.67 -1.78
CA GLY A 4 -2.75 8.01 -1.40
C GLY A 4 -4.14 8.35 -1.91
N SER A 5 -4.44 9.64 -2.02
CA SER A 5 -5.76 10.15 -2.45
C SER A 5 -5.85 10.40 -3.96
N LEU A 6 -4.72 10.68 -4.62
CA LEU A 6 -4.68 11.05 -6.03
C LEU A 6 -4.61 9.84 -6.96
N VAL A 7 -3.79 8.84 -6.62
CA VAL A 7 -3.71 7.59 -7.37
C VAL A 7 -4.80 6.66 -6.86
N ARG A 8 -5.84 6.48 -7.68
CA ARG A 8 -6.93 5.53 -7.38
C ARG A 8 -6.51 4.14 -7.83
N THR A 9 -6.43 3.20 -6.90
CA THR A 9 -6.11 1.81 -7.22
C THR A 9 -7.11 1.23 -8.22
N SER A 10 -8.38 1.64 -8.15
CA SER A 10 -9.43 1.18 -9.08
C SER A 10 -9.18 1.57 -10.55
N THR A 11 -8.38 2.60 -10.78
CA THR A 11 -8.07 3.09 -12.15
C THR A 11 -6.81 2.45 -12.75
N LEU A 12 -6.09 1.61 -12.00
CA LEU A 12 -4.95 0.88 -12.54
C LEU A 12 -5.40 -0.08 -13.66
N PRO A 13 -4.54 -0.36 -14.65
CA PRO A 13 -4.87 -1.31 -15.70
C PRO A 13 -5.30 -2.66 -15.12
N LYS A 14 -6.38 -3.26 -15.66
CA LYS A 14 -6.91 -4.56 -15.20
C LYS A 14 -5.84 -5.66 -15.04
N PRO A 15 -4.83 -5.78 -15.94
CA PRO A 15 -3.75 -6.76 -15.75
C PRO A 15 -2.94 -6.54 -14.46
N ILE A 16 -2.71 -5.29 -14.07
CA ILE A 16 -1.98 -4.93 -12.84
C ILE A 16 -2.81 -5.27 -11.61
N ILE A 17 -4.11 -4.96 -11.61
CA ILE A 17 -5.02 -5.35 -10.52
C ILE A 17 -5.05 -6.88 -10.36
N LYS A 18 -5.18 -7.61 -11.48
CA LYS A 18 -5.16 -9.09 -11.48
C LYS A 18 -3.84 -9.64 -10.96
N MET A 19 -2.72 -9.01 -11.31
CA MET A 19 -1.40 -9.37 -10.78
C MET A 19 -1.35 -9.21 -9.26
N PHE A 20 -1.81 -8.08 -8.71
CA PHE A 20 -1.87 -7.89 -7.26
C PHE A 20 -2.74 -8.95 -6.58
N MET A 21 -3.95 -9.22 -7.09
CA MET A 21 -4.82 -10.25 -6.51
C MET A 21 -4.16 -11.64 -6.53
N ASN A 22 -3.48 -12.00 -7.61
CA ASN A 22 -2.76 -13.28 -7.72
C ASN A 22 -1.53 -13.38 -6.80
N VAL A 23 -0.84 -12.27 -6.53
CA VAL A 23 0.26 -12.26 -5.56
C VAL A 23 -0.29 -12.34 -4.14
N PHE A 24 -1.30 -11.53 -3.82
CA PHE A 24 -1.90 -11.51 -2.50
C PHE A 24 -2.56 -12.84 -2.11
N SER A 25 -3.19 -13.55 -3.06
CA SER A 25 -3.77 -14.87 -2.76
C SER A 25 -2.75 -15.94 -2.37
N LYS A 26 -1.46 -15.72 -2.62
CA LYS A 26 -0.38 -16.68 -2.36
C LYS A 26 0.38 -16.41 -1.07
N ILE A 27 0.16 -15.26 -0.44
CA ILE A 27 0.82 -14.92 0.82
C ILE A 27 -0.12 -15.21 1.99
N PRO A 28 0.40 -15.66 3.15
CA PRO A 28 -0.43 -16.01 4.31
C PRO A 28 -1.00 -14.79 5.05
N GLN A 29 -0.51 -13.58 4.77
CA GLN A 29 -0.97 -12.36 5.45
C GLN A 29 -2.33 -11.90 4.94
N VAL A 30 -3.10 -11.27 5.83
CA VAL A 30 -4.28 -10.50 5.44
C VAL A 30 -3.82 -9.17 4.82
N VAL A 31 -4.33 -8.87 3.63
CA VAL A 31 -4.03 -7.63 2.92
C VAL A 31 -5.22 -6.68 3.00
N ILE A 32 -5.05 -5.58 3.72
CA ILE A 32 -6.01 -4.47 3.68
C ILE A 32 -5.66 -3.59 2.49
N LEU A 33 -6.59 -3.48 1.53
CA LEU A 33 -6.42 -2.77 0.28
C LEU A 33 -7.38 -1.57 0.18
N LYS A 34 -6.84 -0.38 -0.01
CA LYS A 34 -7.63 0.77 -0.45
C LYS A 34 -7.97 0.62 -1.94
N TYR A 35 -9.26 0.43 -2.22
CA TYR A 35 -9.80 0.28 -3.58
C TYR A 35 -11.14 1.02 -3.65
N GLU A 36 -11.21 2.04 -4.51
CA GLU A 36 -12.26 3.07 -4.48
C GLU A 36 -13.62 2.60 -5.07
N GLU A 37 -13.65 1.43 -5.69
CA GLU A 37 -14.83 0.85 -6.35
C GLU A 37 -15.14 -0.55 -5.79
N ASP A 38 -16.07 -1.27 -6.42
CA ASP A 38 -16.38 -2.66 -6.04
C ASP A 38 -15.54 -3.60 -6.90
N LEU A 39 -14.63 -4.35 -6.27
CA LEU A 39 -13.72 -5.27 -6.95
C LEU A 39 -14.34 -6.69 -6.94
N PRO A 40 -14.65 -7.28 -8.11
CA PRO A 40 -15.10 -8.68 -8.15
C PRO A 40 -13.93 -9.64 -7.94
N GLN A 41 -14.23 -10.86 -7.45
CA GLN A 41 -13.28 -11.98 -7.32
C GLN A 41 -12.04 -11.66 -6.45
N VAL A 42 -12.28 -11.05 -5.30
CA VAL A 42 -11.24 -10.74 -4.30
C VAL A 42 -10.85 -12.03 -3.56
N PRO A 43 -9.54 -12.33 -3.40
CA PRO A 43 -9.09 -13.46 -2.58
C PRO A 43 -9.57 -13.37 -1.13
N GLU A 44 -9.75 -14.51 -0.45
CA GLU A 44 -10.28 -14.56 0.92
C GLU A 44 -9.45 -13.76 1.93
N ASN A 45 -8.14 -13.68 1.74
CA ASN A 45 -7.23 -12.93 2.60
C ASN A 45 -7.10 -11.44 2.24
N VAL A 46 -7.86 -10.94 1.25
CA VAL A 46 -7.81 -9.54 0.84
C VAL A 46 -9.09 -8.83 1.28
N ILE A 47 -8.92 -7.78 2.09
CA ILE A 47 -10.02 -6.94 2.59
C ILE A 47 -9.96 -5.60 1.85
N THR A 48 -10.97 -5.31 1.03
CA THR A 48 -11.06 -4.01 0.33
C THR A 48 -11.83 -2.98 1.15
N ARG A 49 -11.40 -1.72 1.03
CA ARG A 49 -12.12 -0.55 1.58
C ARG A 49 -11.98 0.63 0.62
N LYS A 50 -13.05 1.40 0.46
CA LYS A 50 -13.05 2.63 -0.36
C LYS A 50 -12.20 3.74 0.28
N TRP A 51 -12.14 3.75 1.60
CA TRP A 51 -11.33 4.66 2.40
C TRP A 51 -10.70 3.93 3.59
N LEU A 52 -9.51 4.33 3.98
CA LEU A 52 -8.78 3.78 5.13
C LEU A 52 -8.35 4.92 6.05
N SER A 53 -8.51 4.75 7.36
CA SER A 53 -7.73 5.53 8.32
C SER A 53 -6.31 5.00 8.29
N GLN A 54 -5.45 5.63 7.48
CA GLN A 54 -4.12 5.09 7.19
C GLN A 54 -3.25 5.03 8.45
N ARG A 55 -3.25 6.09 9.25
CA ARG A 55 -2.48 6.17 10.49
C ARG A 55 -2.87 5.05 11.46
N ASP A 56 -4.16 4.87 11.72
CA ASP A 56 -4.64 3.86 12.67
C ASP A 56 -4.23 2.44 12.25
N LEU A 57 -4.20 2.17 10.93
CA LEU A 57 -3.70 0.90 10.42
C LEU A 57 -2.19 0.77 10.57
N ILE A 58 -1.42 1.80 10.20
CA ILE A 58 0.05 1.76 10.29
C ILE A 58 0.50 1.58 11.75
N GLU A 59 -0.18 2.22 12.70
CA GLU A 59 0.14 2.12 14.13
C GLU A 59 -0.19 0.73 14.71
N HIS A 60 -1.11 -0.01 14.10
CA HIS A 60 -1.56 -1.31 14.60
C HIS A 60 -0.43 -2.35 14.66
N GLU A 61 -0.32 -3.09 15.76
CA GLU A 61 0.77 -4.04 16.01
C GLU A 61 0.86 -5.15 14.95
N ASN A 62 -0.28 -5.71 14.54
CA ASN A 62 -0.37 -6.74 13.49
C ASN A 62 0.03 -6.28 12.07
N VAL A 63 0.25 -4.98 11.83
CA VAL A 63 0.75 -4.53 10.53
C VAL A 63 2.25 -4.81 10.45
N VAL A 64 2.61 -5.66 9.50
CA VAL A 64 3.99 -6.13 9.28
C VAL A 64 4.71 -5.40 8.14
N ALA A 65 3.97 -4.78 7.22
CA ALA A 65 4.51 -4.00 6.11
C ALA A 65 3.45 -3.09 5.50
N VAL A 66 3.89 -1.99 4.87
CA VAL A 66 3.01 -1.01 4.22
C VAL A 66 3.42 -0.85 2.75
N ILE A 67 2.52 -1.22 1.84
CA ILE A 67 2.69 -0.94 0.40
C ILE A 67 2.13 0.45 0.09
N ALA A 68 2.98 1.38 -0.31
CA ALA A 68 2.63 2.79 -0.48
C ALA A 68 3.31 3.45 -1.69
N HIS A 69 2.70 4.53 -2.18
CA HIS A 69 3.25 5.33 -3.28
C HIS A 69 4.45 6.22 -2.92
N GLY A 70 4.82 6.34 -1.64
CA GLY A 70 5.93 7.22 -1.22
C GLY A 70 5.59 8.71 -1.12
N GLY A 71 4.31 9.08 -0.96
CA GLY A 71 3.97 10.44 -0.58
C GLY A 71 4.54 10.80 0.80
N LEU A 72 5.01 12.04 0.98
CA LEU A 72 5.76 12.46 2.18
C LEU A 72 5.07 12.10 3.50
N SER A 73 3.77 12.39 3.65
CA SER A 73 3.03 12.09 4.89
C SER A 73 2.99 10.59 5.20
N SER A 74 2.69 9.75 4.20
CA SER A 74 2.71 8.29 4.36
C SER A 74 4.10 7.78 4.72
N THR A 75 5.14 8.31 4.10
CA THR A 75 6.53 7.92 4.41
C THR A 75 6.90 8.29 5.84
N ILE A 76 6.53 9.48 6.32
CA ILE A 76 6.76 9.89 7.70
C ILE A 76 6.04 8.96 8.68
N GLU A 77 4.77 8.64 8.45
CA GLU A 77 4.00 7.73 9.32
C GLU A 77 4.65 6.35 9.40
N VAL A 78 4.99 5.77 8.25
CA VAL A 78 5.61 4.44 8.17
C VAL A 78 6.93 4.39 8.93
N VAL A 79 7.80 5.40 8.73
CA VAL A 79 9.08 5.50 9.45
C VAL A 79 8.87 5.75 10.94
N ASN A 80 7.94 6.63 11.32
CA ASN A 80 7.67 6.99 12.71
C ASN A 80 7.18 5.78 13.54
N PHE A 81 6.34 4.93 12.95
CA PHE A 81 5.85 3.70 13.60
C PHE A 81 6.76 2.49 13.36
N GLY A 82 7.93 2.67 12.73
CA GLY A 82 8.91 1.61 12.51
C GLY A 82 8.39 0.46 11.65
N LYS A 83 7.44 0.73 10.74
CA LYS A 83 6.89 -0.29 9.84
C LYS A 83 7.74 -0.35 8.56
N PRO A 84 8.05 -1.54 8.01
CA PRO A 84 8.69 -1.66 6.70
C PRO A 84 7.79 -1.13 5.57
N MET A 85 8.39 -0.47 4.57
CA MET A 85 7.67 0.03 3.39
C MET A 85 8.00 -0.77 2.12
N ILE A 86 7.00 -1.03 1.27
CA ILE A 86 7.23 -1.39 -0.14
C ILE A 86 6.76 -0.21 -0.98
N GLY A 87 7.71 0.49 -1.60
CA GLY A 87 7.45 1.72 -2.36
C GLY A 87 7.10 1.47 -3.83
N ILE A 88 6.00 2.07 -4.31
CA ILE A 88 5.60 2.06 -5.73
C ILE A 88 5.33 3.51 -6.16
N PRO A 89 6.36 4.28 -6.53
CA PRO A 89 6.21 5.70 -6.87
C PRO A 89 5.54 5.91 -8.23
N PHE A 90 4.71 6.95 -8.34
CA PHE A 90 4.00 7.31 -9.57
C PHE A 90 4.45 8.65 -10.15
N PHE A 91 4.68 9.67 -9.32
CA PHE A 91 5.02 11.02 -9.80
C PHE A 91 5.79 11.85 -8.77
N THR A 92 6.47 12.90 -9.26
CA THR A 92 7.06 13.97 -8.44
C THR A 92 8.07 13.46 -7.39
N ASP A 93 7.92 13.89 -6.14
CA ASP A 93 8.83 13.60 -5.02
C ASP A 93 8.78 12.14 -4.56
N GLN A 94 7.73 11.41 -4.90
CA GLN A 94 7.54 9.99 -4.54
C GLN A 94 8.76 9.13 -4.87
N PHE A 95 9.37 9.32 -6.05
CA PHE A 95 10.55 8.56 -6.47
C PHE A 95 11.73 8.78 -5.51
N ARG A 96 11.97 10.04 -5.11
CA ARG A 96 13.04 10.38 -4.17
C ARG A 96 12.75 9.85 -2.77
N ASN A 97 11.50 9.96 -2.32
CA ASN A 97 11.09 9.51 -0.99
C ASN A 97 11.24 7.98 -0.86
N VAL A 98 10.77 7.21 -1.85
CA VAL A 98 10.93 5.74 -1.87
C VAL A 98 12.42 5.37 -1.88
N LYS A 99 13.22 6.00 -2.74
CA LYS A 99 14.67 5.74 -2.79
C LYS A 99 15.35 6.02 -1.44
N LEU A 100 14.95 7.09 -0.75
CA LEU A 100 15.49 7.39 0.57
C LEU A 100 15.12 6.34 1.62
N VAL A 101 13.88 5.82 1.58
CA VAL A 101 13.46 4.73 2.48
C VAL A 101 14.30 3.46 2.24
N GLU A 102 14.53 3.12 0.98
CA GLU A 102 15.40 2.00 0.56
C GLU A 102 16.84 2.21 1.06
N GLU A 103 17.45 3.37 0.79
CA GLU A 103 18.81 3.71 1.21
C GLU A 103 19.00 3.68 2.74
N LYS A 104 17.91 3.86 3.50
CA LYS A 104 17.92 3.80 4.97
C LYS A 104 17.57 2.43 5.52
N GLY A 105 17.31 1.44 4.66
CA GLY A 105 16.99 0.06 5.07
C GLY A 105 15.61 -0.06 5.75
N ALA A 106 14.73 0.90 5.55
CA ALA A 106 13.36 0.89 6.08
C ALA A 106 12.36 0.21 5.13
N GLY A 107 12.86 -0.41 4.06
CA GLY A 107 12.11 -1.20 3.08
C GLY A 107 12.42 -0.82 1.64
#